data_AF-A0A351Y3V4-F1
#
_entry.id   AF-A0A351Y3V4-F1
#
_cell.length_a   1.000
_cell.length_b   1.000
_cell.length_c   1.000
_cell.angle_alpha   90.00
_cell.angle_beta   90.00
_cell.angle_gamma   90.00
#
_symmetry.space_group_name_H-M   'P 1'
#
loop_
_entity.id
_entity.type
_entity.pdbx_description
1 polymer ?
#
loop_
_entity_poly.entity_id
_entity_poly.type
_entity_poly.pdbx_seq_one_letter_code
_entity_poly.pdbx_strand_id
1 'polypeptide(L)'
;MITTGVIILTQSYIFKIFEQLSSLRHIMRGTNKTIGESIEMIEILDEAHEIQDHTDKNLEVHSGKIEFNTVRFNYIDGRNIFNNLTLRIKPGEKVAIVGQSG
;
A
#
# COMPACT_ATOMS: atom_id res chain seq x y z
N MET A 1 -57.92 24.86 26.64
CA MET A 1 -57.88 25.22 25.20
C MET A 1 -56.45 25.06 24.72
N ILE A 2 -56.24 24.48 23.55
CA ILE A 2 -54.90 24.40 22.95
C ILE A 2 -54.57 25.78 22.39
N THR A 3 -53.54 26.43 22.93
CA THR A 3 -53.07 27.73 22.43
C THR A 3 -52.25 27.52 21.16
N THR A 4 -52.31 28.46 20.21
CA THR A 4 -51.53 28.43 18.97
C THR A 4 -50.03 28.18 19.20
N GLY A 5 -49.48 28.62 20.33
CA GLY A 5 -48.09 28.35 20.72
C GLY A 5 -47.77 26.84 20.88
N VAL A 6 -48.72 26.04 21.37
CA VAL A 6 -48.53 24.57 21.51
C VAL A 6 -48.47 23.89 20.14
N ILE A 7 -49.24 24.37 19.17
CA ILE A 7 -49.24 23.86 17.80
C ILE A 7 -47.90 24.18 17.12
N ILE A 8 -47.39 25.39 17.28
CA ILE A 8 -46.08 25.79 16.73
C ILE A 8 -44.95 24.97 17.37
N LEU A 9 -44.96 24.82 18.70
CA LEU A 9 -43.94 24.03 19.42
C LEU A 9 -43.94 22.56 18.97
N THR A 10 -45.11 21.94 18.86
CA THR A 10 -45.22 20.54 18.40
C THR A 10 -44.74 20.38 16.95
N GLN A 11 -45.11 21.31 16.05
CA GLN A 11 -44.60 21.32 14.68
C GLN A 11 -43.07 21.45 14.63
N SER A 12 -42.49 22.37 15.41
CA SER A 12 -41.04 22.55 15.49
C SER A 12 -40.33 21.30 16.01
N TYR A 13 -40.89 20.60 16.99
CA TYR A 13 -40.32 19.35 17.48
C TYR A 13 -40.37 18.23 16.45
N ILE A 14 -41.46 18.10 15.69
CA ILE A 14 -41.57 17.13 14.59
C ILE A 14 -40.46 17.38 13.56
N PHE A 15 -40.26 18.63 13.14
CA PHE A 15 -39.18 18.98 12.21
C PHE A 15 -37.79 18.67 12.77
N LYS A 16 -37.54 19.00 14.05
CA LYS A 16 -36.25 18.69 14.71
C LYS A 16 -35.96 17.19 14.74
N ILE A 17 -36.98 16.35 14.94
CA ILE A 17 -36.83 14.89 14.87
C ILE A 17 -36.48 14.45 13.45
N PHE A 18 -37.14 15.00 12.43
CA PHE A 18 -36.81 14.69 11.03
C PHE A 18 -35.40 15.11 10.64
N GLU A 19 -34.94 16.28 11.08
CA GLU A 19 -33.56 16.74 10.88
C GLU A 19 -32.56 15.80 11.55
N GLN A 20 -32.82 15.41 12.81
CA GLN A 20 -31.96 14.48 13.54
C GLN A 20 -31.89 13.12 12.85
N LEU A 21 -33.02 12.58 12.38
CA LEU A 21 -33.06 11.32 11.61
C LEU A 21 -32.29 11.45 10.29
N SER A 22 -32.37 12.60 9.63
CA SER A 22 -31.59 12.86 8.42
C SER A 22 -30.10 12.90 8.73
N SER A 23 -29.68 13.57 9.81
CA SER A 23 -28.28 13.64 10.23
C SER A 23 -27.71 12.25 10.54
N LEU A 24 -28.48 11.38 11.21
CA LEU A 24 -28.10 10.01 11.51
C LEU A 24 -27.84 9.21 10.23
N ARG A 25 -28.69 9.38 9.22
CA ARG A 25 -28.49 8.77 7.90
C ARG A 25 -27.22 9.27 7.21
N HIS A 26 -26.85 10.54 7.36
CA HIS A 26 -25.59 11.07 6.82
C HIS A 26 -24.39 10.46 7.54
N ILE A 27 -24.44 10.36 8.86
CA ILE A 27 -23.41 9.73 9.68
C ILE A 27 -23.23 8.26 9.26
N MET A 28 -24.32 7.50 9.16
CA MET A 28 -24.26 6.09 8.74
C MET A 28 -23.58 5.91 7.38
N ARG A 29 -23.88 6.77 6.40
CA ARG A 29 -23.19 6.73 5.09
C ARG A 29 -21.71 7.09 5.21
N GLY A 30 -21.38 8.10 6.01
CA GLY A 30 -19.99 8.48 6.27
C GLY A 30 -19.19 7.35 6.90
N THR A 31 -19.73 6.72 7.95
CA THR A 31 -19.10 5.58 8.63
C THR A 31 -18.88 4.40 7.70
N ASN A 32 -19.88 4.01 6.91
CA ASN A 32 -19.72 2.90 5.96
C ASN A 32 -18.65 3.20 4.90
N LYS A 33 -18.59 4.45 4.42
CA LYS A 33 -17.54 4.87 3.48
C LYS A 33 -16.14 4.76 4.11
N THR A 34 -15.96 5.31 5.31
CA THR A 34 -14.66 5.25 6.01
C THR A 34 -14.24 3.82 6.33
N ILE A 35 -15.18 2.93 6.68
CA ILE A 35 -14.88 1.50 6.86
C ILE A 35 -14.38 0.89 5.55
N GLY A 36 -15.04 1.16 4.41
CA GLY A 36 -14.59 0.69 3.10
C GLY A 36 -13.18 1.15 2.76
N GLU A 37 -12.89 2.44 2.92
CA GLU A 37 -11.56 3.02 2.69
C GLU A 37 -10.49 2.43 3.63
N SER A 38 -10.86 2.11 4.87
CA SER A 38 -9.91 1.52 5.84
C SER A 38 -9.53 0.09 5.48
N ILE A 39 -10.46 -0.69 4.91
CA ILE A 39 -10.18 -2.07 4.50
C ILE A 39 -9.14 -2.09 3.37
N GLU A 40 -9.29 -1.24 2.35
CA GLU A 40 -8.31 -1.12 1.26
C GLU A 40 -6.93 -0.70 1.77
N MET A 41 -6.88 0.23 2.74
CA MET A 41 -5.61 0.62 3.38
C MET A 41 -4.95 -0.54 4.14
N ILE A 42 -5.74 -1.39 4.82
CA ILE A 42 -5.23 -2.57 5.51
C ILE A 42 -4.64 -3.57 4.50
N GLU A 43 -5.27 -3.75 3.33
CA GLU A 43 -4.73 -4.64 2.28
C GLU A 43 -3.34 -4.19 1.82
N ILE A 44 -3.13 -2.89 1.64
CA ILE A 44 -1.81 -2.33 1.27
C ILE A 44 -0.80 -2.50 2.41
N LEU A 45 -1.22 -2.28 3.66
CA LEU A 45 -0.35 -2.42 4.83
C LEU A 45 0.04 -3.88 5.11
N ASP A 46 -0.83 -4.83 4.76
CA ASP A 46 -0.60 -6.28 4.92
C ASP A 46 0.13 -6.90 3.72
N GLU A 47 0.34 -6.14 2.64
CA GLU A 47 1.10 -6.61 1.50
C GLU A 47 2.54 -6.95 1.93
N ALA A 48 2.87 -8.24 1.82
CA ALA A 48 4.18 -8.74 2.21
C ALA A 48 5.26 -8.18 1.28
N HIS A 49 6.35 -7.66 1.87
CA HIS A 49 7.51 -7.22 1.11
C HIS A 49 8.09 -8.41 0.33
N GLU A 50 8.24 -8.25 -0.98
CA GLU A 50 8.77 -9.28 -1.88
C GLU A 50 10.21 -9.67 -1.51
N ILE A 51 11.00 -8.68 -1.06
CA ILE A 51 12.38 -8.88 -0.59
C ILE A 51 12.39 -8.71 0.92
N GLN A 52 12.70 -9.79 1.64
CA GLN A 52 12.83 -9.80 3.08
C GLN A 52 14.30 -9.84 3.48
N ASP A 53 14.68 -9.00 4.43
CA ASP A 53 16.00 -9.04 5.01
C ASP A 53 16.15 -10.31 5.87
N HIS A 54 17.12 -11.15 5.53
CA HIS A 54 17.42 -12.36 6.30
C HIS A 54 18.32 -12.08 7.52
N THR A 55 18.91 -10.89 7.62
CA THR A 55 19.88 -10.53 8.65
C THR A 55 19.90 -9.01 8.88
N ASP A 56 19.94 -8.58 10.14
CA ASP A 56 20.08 -7.15 10.52
C ASP A 56 21.53 -6.64 10.43
N LYS A 57 22.42 -7.46 9.87
CA LYS A 57 23.84 -7.11 9.74
C LYS A 57 24.04 -6.23 8.52
N ASN A 58 24.69 -5.10 8.75
CA ASN A 58 25.18 -4.26 7.66
C ASN A 58 26.21 -5.00 6.82
N LEU A 59 26.22 -4.73 5.51
CA LEU A 59 27.24 -5.24 4.61
C LEU A 59 28.59 -4.59 4.92
N GLU A 60 29.54 -5.38 5.44
CA GLU A 60 30.93 -4.96 5.62
C GLU A 60 31.75 -5.28 4.37
N VAL A 61 32.20 -4.25 3.65
CA VAL A 61 32.98 -4.41 2.41
C VAL A 61 34.47 -4.21 2.68
N HIS A 62 35.23 -5.30 2.75
CA HIS A 62 36.69 -5.24 2.94
C HIS A 62 37.48 -5.20 1.63
N SER A 63 36.96 -5.85 0.59
CA SER A 63 37.54 -5.84 -0.76
C SER A 63 36.43 -5.64 -1.76
N GLY A 64 36.59 -4.73 -2.72
CA GLY A 64 35.60 -4.44 -3.77
C GLY A 64 35.45 -5.56 -4.81
N LYS A 65 35.58 -6.83 -4.39
CA LYS A 65 35.37 -8.00 -5.23
C LYS A 65 33.86 -8.21 -5.39
N ILE A 66 33.41 -8.36 -6.63
CA ILE A 66 32.00 -8.66 -6.94
C ILE A 66 31.94 -10.05 -7.58
N GLU A 67 31.01 -10.88 -7.14
CA GLU A 67 30.84 -12.24 -7.65
C GLU A 67 29.35 -12.54 -7.88
N PHE A 68 29.01 -12.81 -9.13
CA PHE A 68 27.76 -13.44 -9.53
C PHE A 68 28.02 -14.94 -9.62
N ASN A 69 27.22 -15.74 -8.93
CA ASN A 69 27.36 -17.20 -8.92
C ASN A 69 26.04 -17.85 -9.32
N THR A 70 26.01 -18.45 -10.52
CA THR A 70 24.86 -19.23 -11.03
C THR A 70 23.55 -18.44 -10.93
N VAL A 71 23.60 -17.14 -11.27
CA VAL A 71 22.46 -16.23 -11.10
C VAL A 71 21.39 -16.54 -12.14
N ARG A 72 20.15 -16.67 -11.66
CA ARG A 72 18.93 -16.84 -12.43
C ARG A 72 18.00 -15.66 -12.15
N PHE A 73 17.52 -14.99 -13.19
CA PHE A 73 16.64 -13.83 -13.07
C PHE A 73 15.57 -13.84 -14.16
N ASN A 74 14.33 -13.60 -13.74
CA ASN A 74 13.14 -13.52 -14.58
C ASN A 74 12.28 -12.36 -14.09
N TYR A 75 11.63 -11.67 -15.01
CA TYR A 75 10.53 -10.77 -14.67
C TYR A 75 9.24 -11.56 -14.40
N ILE A 76 8.30 -10.93 -13.69
CA ILE A 76 7.00 -11.50 -13.32
C ILE A 76 6.16 -11.89 -14.56
N ASP A 77 6.36 -11.21 -15.69
CA ASP A 77 5.73 -11.51 -16.99
C ASP A 77 6.27 -12.80 -17.65
N GLY A 78 7.19 -13.51 -16.98
CA GLY A 78 7.82 -14.74 -17.48
C GLY A 78 9.02 -14.49 -18.38
N ARG A 79 9.45 -13.23 -18.58
CA ARG A 79 10.64 -12.92 -19.38
C ARG A 79 11.90 -13.30 -18.63
N ASN A 80 12.54 -14.35 -19.10
CA ASN A 80 13.83 -14.81 -18.60
C ASN A 80 14.98 -13.94 -19.13
N ILE A 81 15.80 -13.40 -18.23
CA ILE A 81 16.95 -12.55 -18.58
C ILE A 81 18.26 -13.30 -18.34
N PHE A 82 18.40 -13.98 -17.19
CA PHE A 82 19.59 -14.76 -16.86
C PHE A 82 19.19 -16.18 -16.44
N ASN A 83 19.85 -17.18 -17.02
CA ASN A 83 19.67 -18.60 -16.67
C ASN A 83 20.82 -19.18 -15.84
N ASN A 84 22.04 -18.68 -16.05
CA ASN A 84 23.22 -19.18 -15.37
C ASN A 84 24.37 -18.17 -15.45
N LEU A 85 24.13 -16.94 -15.02
CA LEU A 85 25.18 -15.91 -15.06
C LEU A 85 26.18 -16.15 -13.93
N THR A 86 27.43 -16.44 -14.29
CA THR A 86 28.57 -16.50 -13.37
C THR A 86 29.64 -15.54 -13.83
N LEU A 87 29.96 -14.55 -13.00
CA LEU A 87 30.91 -13.49 -13.30
C LEU A 87 31.69 -13.11 -12.04
N ARG A 88 33.00 -12.91 -12.17
CA ARG A 88 33.87 -12.47 -11.08
C ARG A 88 34.59 -11.21 -11.50
N ILE A 89 34.46 -10.16 -10.70
CA ILE A 89 35.11 -8.86 -10.90
C ILE A 89 36.06 -8.65 -9.72
N LYS A 90 37.35 -8.46 -10.02
CA LYS A 90 38.40 -8.24 -9.03
C LYS A 90 38.36 -6.80 -8.49
N PRO A 91 38.88 -6.57 -7.28
CA PRO A 91 39.01 -5.21 -6.76
C PRO A 91 39.81 -4.31 -7.71
N GLY A 92 39.25 -3.16 -8.08
CA GLY A 92 39.88 -2.20 -8.99
C GLY A 92 39.82 -2.56 -10.47
N GLU A 93 39.18 -3.68 -10.83
CA GLU A 93 39.00 -4.09 -12.23
C GLU A 93 37.96 -3.20 -12.93
N LYS A 94 38.31 -2.69 -14.10
CA LYS A 94 37.39 -1.93 -14.95
C LYS A 94 36.72 -2.89 -15.93
N VAL A 95 35.41 -3.00 -15.83
CA VAL A 95 34.59 -3.87 -16.69
C VAL A 95 33.54 -3.02 -17.39
N ALA A 96 33.28 -3.29 -18.66
CA ALA A 96 32.18 -2.71 -19.41
C ALA A 96 31.07 -3.77 -19.58
N ILE A 97 29.83 -3.38 -19.26
CA ILE A 97 28.66 -4.22 -19.52
C ILE A 97 28.04 -3.74 -20.83
N VAL A 98 27.99 -4.62 -21.82
CA VAL A 98 27.37 -4.37 -23.11
C VAL A 98 26.25 -5.37 -23.36
N GLY A 99 25.17 -4.92 -23.95
CA GLY A 99 24.01 -5.74 -24.31
C GLY A 99 23.30 -5.16 -25.51
N GLN A 100 22.49 -5.99 -26.18
CA GLN A 100 21.50 -5.47 -27.13
C GLN A 100 20.49 -4.61 -26.37
N SER A 101 19.83 -3.67 -27.04
CA SER A 101 18.72 -2.94 -26.42
C SER A 101 17.63 -3.95 -26.03
N GLY A 102 17.58 -4.28 -24.74
CA GLY A 102 16.55 -5.10 -24.11
C GLY A 102 15.37 -4.24 -23.66
#